data_AF-A0A140GRP7-F1
#
_entry.id   AF-A0A140GRP7-F1
#
_cell.length_a   1.000
_cell.length_b   1.000
_cell.length_c   1.000
_cell.angle_alpha   90.00
_cell.angle_beta   90.00
_cell.angle_gamma   90.00
#
_symmetry.space_group_name_H-M   'P 1'
#
loop_
_entity.id
_entity.type
_entity.pdbx_description
1 polymer ?
#
loop_
_entity_poly.entity_id
_entity_poly.type
_entity_poly.pdbx_seq_one_letter_code
_entity_poly.pdbx_strand_id
1 'polypeptide(L)'
;MEGFKFKRIKDRFIWESNFMVLEFSSPRIQAFSDYIHLKNETEIMYYYYTVKVFKKIEDYDKNDKIITKYKLVTKRNVYDFPCITELKSILEYQLKDDTTMNGQKIKYNSDDIHYSKVMATEGFACDDFYEIKKIINTKNKKERYVVYVGTTYDFQGDLNSVGIRTPYVERADIEELLKCVSEFIKYSIDMHNRGVDNCVDNYKVKGNKIYKYDEADKDKLEAIYAVGDILDITTVVDNTQFEYKKTQLVEVNKENIVLSDGTILNSKTIVYMNNKVSNEILNYNENQIAEEFVALLNDEEVEEFIKYDSNHLLHIYKMAIIRRTSMCVESHNFNINYKSGDRVEAVTPIVKDVIDKIKLILQHK
;
A
#
# COMPACT_ATOMS: atom_id res chain seq x y z
N MET A 1 -22.49 -29.84 -14.54
CA MET A 1 -22.25 -28.59 -13.79
C MET A 1 -21.31 -27.75 -14.61
N GLU A 2 -21.59 -26.47 -14.81
CA GLU A 2 -20.58 -25.58 -15.40
C GLU A 2 -19.39 -25.48 -14.43
N GLY A 3 -18.18 -25.61 -14.98
CA GLY A 3 -16.94 -25.47 -14.22
C GLY A 3 -16.77 -24.06 -13.66
N PHE A 4 -15.76 -23.90 -12.82
CA PHE A 4 -15.35 -22.59 -12.33
C PHE A 4 -14.72 -21.77 -13.46
N LYS A 5 -14.88 -20.45 -13.37
CA LYS A 5 -14.30 -19.48 -14.30
C LYS A 5 -13.69 -18.33 -13.52
N PHE A 6 -12.52 -17.88 -13.96
CA PHE A 6 -11.93 -16.62 -13.55
C PHE A 6 -12.57 -15.45 -14.30
N LYS A 7 -12.92 -14.40 -13.55
CA LYS A 7 -13.37 -13.11 -14.08
C LYS A 7 -12.64 -11.98 -13.36
N ARG A 8 -12.33 -10.93 -14.11
CA ARG A 8 -11.83 -9.67 -13.55
C ARG A 8 -12.81 -8.55 -13.83
N ILE A 9 -13.16 -7.79 -12.79
CA ILE A 9 -14.01 -6.60 -12.88
C ILE A 9 -13.30 -5.47 -12.13
N LYS A 10 -12.63 -4.57 -12.86
CA LYS A 10 -11.76 -3.52 -12.28
C LYS A 10 -10.67 -4.13 -11.38
N ASP A 11 -10.71 -3.83 -10.09
CA ASP A 11 -9.82 -4.30 -9.02
C ASP A 11 -10.33 -5.59 -8.34
N ARG A 12 -11.46 -6.15 -8.80
CA ARG A 12 -12.05 -7.39 -8.27
C ARG A 12 -11.67 -8.59 -9.14
N PHE A 13 -11.11 -9.62 -8.51
CA PHE A 13 -10.66 -10.87 -9.12
C PHE A 13 -11.50 -12.00 -8.55
N ILE A 14 -12.23 -12.67 -9.42
CA ILE A 14 -13.39 -13.49 -9.05
C ILE A 14 -13.20 -14.89 -9.63
N TRP A 15 -13.22 -15.90 -8.77
CA TRP A 15 -13.31 -17.30 -9.15
C TRP A 15 -14.72 -17.80 -8.82
N GLU A 16 -15.52 -18.09 -9.84
CA GLU A 16 -16.95 -18.39 -9.71
C GLU A 16 -17.40 -19.66 -10.43
N SER A 17 -18.32 -20.40 -9.82
CA SER A 17 -19.07 -21.50 -10.44
C SER A 17 -20.55 -21.38 -10.07
N ASN A 18 -21.38 -22.35 -10.43
CA ASN A 18 -22.80 -22.38 -10.02
C ASN A 18 -23.01 -22.70 -8.53
N PHE A 19 -21.95 -23.01 -7.79
CA PHE A 19 -22.00 -23.31 -6.37
C PHE A 19 -21.54 -22.16 -5.47
N MET A 20 -20.44 -21.47 -5.84
CA MET A 20 -19.84 -20.43 -5.00
C MET A 20 -19.13 -19.35 -5.81
N VAL A 21 -18.81 -18.26 -5.13
CA VAL A 21 -17.94 -17.19 -5.63
C VAL A 21 -16.89 -16.87 -4.58
N LEU A 22 -15.63 -16.87 -4.99
CA LEU A 22 -14.50 -16.32 -4.25
C LEU A 22 -14.05 -15.04 -4.92
N GLU A 23 -13.88 -13.96 -4.15
CA GLU A 23 -13.45 -12.66 -4.65
C GLU A 23 -12.29 -12.11 -3.83
N PHE A 24 -11.26 -11.65 -4.53
CA PHE A 24 -10.17 -10.83 -4.00
C PHE A 24 -10.30 -9.40 -4.56
N SER A 25 -10.07 -8.39 -3.72
CA SER A 25 -10.26 -7.00 -4.12
C SER A 25 -9.48 -6.02 -3.25
N SER A 26 -9.34 -4.78 -3.73
CA SER A 26 -8.72 -3.67 -2.98
C SER A 26 -7.32 -4.01 -2.42
N PRO A 27 -6.38 -4.47 -3.26
CA PRO A 27 -5.05 -4.82 -2.80
C PRO A 27 -4.23 -3.59 -2.42
N ARG A 28 -3.35 -3.76 -1.44
CA ARG A 28 -2.29 -2.83 -1.07
C ARG A 28 -1.08 -3.62 -0.62
N ILE A 29 0.10 -3.23 -1.09
CA ILE A 29 1.37 -3.84 -0.71
C ILE A 29 2.16 -2.81 0.09
N GLN A 30 2.77 -3.26 1.17
CA GLN A 30 3.91 -2.59 1.79
C GLN A 30 5.14 -3.43 1.48
N ALA A 31 6.10 -2.81 0.82
CA ALA A 31 7.36 -3.45 0.46
C ALA A 31 8.40 -3.27 1.57
N PHE A 32 9.52 -3.99 1.46
CA PHE A 32 10.71 -3.66 2.27
C PHE A 32 11.24 -2.25 1.98
N SER A 33 10.98 -1.76 0.76
CA SER A 33 11.19 -0.38 0.35
C SER A 33 10.03 0.04 -0.54
N ASP A 34 9.29 1.05 -0.11
CA ASP A 34 8.16 1.62 -0.88
C ASP A 34 8.64 2.59 -1.99
N TYR A 35 9.95 2.61 -2.29
CA TYR A 35 10.54 3.46 -3.31
C TYR A 35 11.16 2.70 -4.49
N ILE A 36 11.14 1.37 -4.46
CA ILE A 36 11.69 0.53 -5.52
C ILE A 36 10.59 -0.29 -6.17
N HIS A 37 10.76 -0.56 -7.46
CA HIS A 37 9.90 -1.47 -8.18
C HIS A 37 10.08 -2.89 -7.66
N LEU A 38 8.95 -3.52 -7.33
CA LEU A 38 8.89 -4.94 -7.03
C LEU A 38 8.90 -5.73 -8.34
N LYS A 39 9.70 -6.79 -8.37
CA LYS A 39 9.85 -7.73 -9.48
C LYS A 39 8.92 -8.93 -9.30
N ASN A 40 8.67 -9.35 -8.06
CA ASN A 40 7.84 -10.51 -7.74
C ASN A 40 7.30 -10.47 -6.31
N GLU A 41 6.46 -11.44 -5.98
CA GLU A 41 5.79 -11.52 -4.68
C GLU A 41 6.70 -11.77 -3.47
N THR A 42 7.95 -12.21 -3.65
CA THR A 42 8.87 -12.44 -2.51
C THR A 42 9.42 -11.15 -1.91
N GLU A 43 9.28 -10.03 -2.62
CA GLU A 43 9.70 -8.69 -2.17
C GLU A 43 8.58 -7.95 -1.42
N ILE A 44 7.42 -8.58 -1.29
CA ILE A 44 6.30 -8.07 -0.50
C ILE A 44 6.59 -8.35 0.99
N MET A 45 6.66 -7.29 1.80
CA MET A 45 6.82 -7.42 3.26
C MET A 45 5.47 -7.66 3.93
N TYR A 46 4.48 -6.80 3.64
CA TYR A 46 3.10 -6.97 4.09
C TYR A 46 2.12 -6.79 2.94
N TYR A 47 1.02 -7.53 3.00
CA TYR A 47 0.04 -7.56 1.93
C TYR A 47 -1.38 -7.50 2.47
N TYR A 48 -2.12 -6.51 2.01
CA TYR A 48 -3.46 -6.18 2.48
C TYR A 48 -4.45 -6.31 1.33
N TYR A 49 -5.62 -6.88 1.58
CA TYR A 49 -6.72 -6.90 0.62
C TYR A 49 -8.03 -7.34 1.27
N THR A 50 -9.13 -7.29 0.51
CA THR A 50 -10.42 -7.82 0.94
C THR A 50 -10.70 -9.16 0.26
N VAL A 51 -10.99 -10.19 1.06
CA VAL A 51 -11.53 -11.47 0.60
C VAL A 51 -13.03 -11.54 0.87
N LYS A 52 -13.80 -12.05 -0.09
CA LYS A 52 -15.23 -12.37 0.07
C LYS A 52 -15.53 -13.75 -0.48
N VAL A 53 -16.38 -14.46 0.25
CA VAL A 53 -16.88 -15.78 -0.15
C VAL A 53 -18.40 -15.74 -0.15
N PHE A 54 -19.01 -16.12 -1.26
CA PHE A 54 -20.45 -16.24 -1.41
C PHE A 54 -20.84 -17.67 -1.74
N LYS A 55 -21.94 -18.14 -1.16
CA LYS A 55 -22.64 -19.34 -1.60
C LYS A 55 -23.75 -18.93 -2.55
N LYS A 56 -23.82 -19.56 -3.72
CA LYS A 56 -24.99 -19.44 -4.60
C LYS A 56 -26.13 -20.27 -4.02
N ILE A 57 -27.28 -19.67 -3.87
CA ILE A 57 -28.52 -20.33 -3.45
C ILE A 57 -29.60 -20.05 -4.50
N GLU A 58 -30.42 -21.06 -4.75
CA GLU A 58 -31.64 -20.89 -5.53
C GLU A 58 -32.73 -20.30 -4.63
N ASP A 59 -33.48 -19.35 -5.17
CA ASP A 59 -34.63 -18.75 -4.53
C ASP A 59 -35.72 -18.53 -5.60
N TYR A 60 -36.93 -18.18 -5.18
CA TYR A 60 -38.05 -17.91 -6.09
C TYR A 60 -38.37 -16.41 -6.09
N ASP A 61 -38.58 -15.84 -7.28
CA ASP A 61 -39.07 -14.48 -7.40
C ASP A 61 -40.59 -14.40 -7.12
N LYS A 62 -41.16 -13.19 -7.21
CA LYS A 62 -42.61 -12.96 -6.97
C LYS A 62 -43.53 -13.66 -7.98
N ASN A 63 -42.99 -14.23 -9.04
CA ASN A 63 -43.70 -14.95 -10.10
C ASN A 63 -43.31 -16.44 -10.12
N ASP A 64 -42.81 -16.99 -9.01
CA ASP A 64 -42.34 -18.37 -8.86
C ASP A 64 -41.24 -18.79 -9.85
N LYS A 65 -40.46 -17.83 -10.37
CA LYS A 65 -39.29 -18.14 -11.20
C LYS A 65 -38.06 -18.34 -10.34
N ILE A 66 -37.31 -19.41 -10.62
CA ILE A 66 -36.03 -19.67 -9.96
C ILE A 66 -35.05 -18.55 -10.31
N ILE A 67 -34.51 -17.91 -9.28
CA ILE A 67 -33.46 -16.90 -9.35
C ILE A 67 -32.26 -17.35 -8.52
N THR A 68 -31.06 -17.00 -8.97
CA THR A 68 -29.83 -17.25 -8.22
C THR A 68 -29.54 -16.06 -7.31
N LYS A 69 -29.54 -16.28 -6.00
CA LYS A 69 -29.07 -15.31 -4.99
C LYS A 69 -27.67 -15.67 -4.49
N TYR A 70 -26.93 -14.64 -4.11
CA TYR A 70 -25.61 -14.77 -3.50
C TYR A 70 -25.73 -14.52 -2.00
N LYS A 71 -25.56 -15.57 -1.21
CA LYS A 71 -25.48 -15.44 0.24
C LYS A 71 -24.01 -15.23 0.64
N LEU A 72 -23.69 -14.08 1.21
CA LEU A 72 -22.36 -13.84 1.78
C LEU A 72 -22.11 -14.85 2.91
N VAL A 73 -21.06 -15.64 2.76
CA VAL A 73 -20.60 -16.61 3.77
C VAL A 73 -19.62 -15.91 4.70
N THR A 74 -18.64 -15.22 4.13
CA THR A 74 -17.70 -14.40 4.90
C THR A 74 -17.12 -13.27 4.05
N LYS A 75 -16.73 -12.18 4.73
CA LYS A 75 -15.97 -11.05 4.19
C LYS A 75 -14.92 -10.67 5.23
N ARG A 76 -13.67 -10.54 4.82
CA ARG A 76 -12.57 -10.13 5.70
C ARG A 76 -11.62 -9.19 4.98
N ASN A 77 -11.12 -8.20 5.71
CA ASN A 77 -9.93 -7.46 5.32
C ASN A 77 -8.75 -8.22 5.90
N VAL A 78 -7.84 -8.63 5.04
CA VAL A 78 -6.65 -9.40 5.38
C VAL A 78 -5.51 -8.43 5.65
N TYR A 79 -4.79 -8.62 6.75
CA TYR A 79 -3.69 -7.76 7.17
C TYR A 79 -2.37 -8.54 7.28
N ASP A 80 -1.28 -7.83 7.01
CA ASP A 80 0.11 -8.20 7.24
C ASP A 80 0.60 -9.45 6.47
N PHE A 81 0.16 -10.64 6.87
CA PHE A 81 0.66 -11.93 6.39
C PHE A 81 -0.44 -12.79 5.74
N PRO A 82 -0.99 -12.38 4.59
CA PRO A 82 -2.06 -13.12 3.95
C PRO A 82 -1.58 -14.44 3.36
N CYS A 83 -2.48 -15.41 3.35
CA CYS A 83 -2.23 -16.75 2.85
C CYS A 83 -2.29 -16.86 1.30
N ILE A 84 -2.49 -15.77 0.56
CA ILE A 84 -2.73 -15.83 -0.90
C ILE A 84 -1.48 -16.19 -1.73
N THR A 85 -0.29 -15.77 -1.29
CA THR A 85 0.98 -16.15 -1.93
C THR A 85 1.30 -17.62 -1.68
N GLU A 86 0.97 -18.11 -0.48
CA GLU A 86 1.06 -19.53 -0.15
C GLU A 86 0.02 -20.36 -0.92
N LEU A 87 -1.21 -19.87 -1.05
CA LEU A 87 -2.23 -20.49 -1.90
C LEU A 87 -1.74 -20.65 -3.34
N LYS A 88 -1.12 -19.61 -3.93
CA LYS A 88 -0.50 -19.71 -5.26
C LYS A 88 0.50 -20.86 -5.31
N SER A 89 1.40 -20.92 -4.33
CA SER A 89 2.43 -21.96 -4.23
C SER A 89 1.83 -23.37 -4.09
N ILE A 90 0.79 -23.52 -3.25
CA ILE A 90 0.05 -24.78 -3.09
C ILE A 90 -0.60 -25.21 -4.40
N LEU A 91 -1.26 -24.30 -5.11
CA LEU A 91 -1.93 -24.59 -6.38
C LEU A 91 -0.92 -25.03 -7.45
N GLU A 92 0.19 -24.29 -7.61
CA GLU A 92 1.26 -24.63 -8.54
C GLU A 92 1.88 -25.99 -8.23
N TYR A 93 2.11 -26.28 -6.95
CA TYR A 93 2.64 -27.55 -6.50
C TYR A 93 1.66 -28.70 -6.77
N GLN A 94 0.39 -28.57 -6.35
CA GLN A 94 -0.64 -29.60 -6.50
C GLN A 94 -0.94 -29.94 -7.97
N LEU A 95 -0.84 -28.97 -8.88
CA LEU A 95 -1.00 -29.19 -10.32
C LEU A 95 0.17 -29.98 -10.94
N LYS A 96 1.36 -29.96 -10.33
CA LYS A 96 2.58 -30.67 -10.79
C LYS A 96 2.87 -31.96 -10.01
N ASP A 97 2.32 -32.12 -8.81
CA ASP A 97 2.59 -33.24 -7.90
C ASP A 97 2.07 -34.58 -8.43
N ASP A 98 2.93 -35.60 -8.37
CA ASP A 98 2.52 -37.00 -8.49
C ASP A 98 1.98 -37.51 -7.16
N THR A 99 0.68 -37.31 -6.96
CA THR A 99 -0.02 -37.72 -5.74
C THR A 99 -0.05 -39.24 -5.56
N THR A 100 0.18 -40.04 -6.61
CA THR A 100 0.26 -41.49 -6.46
C THR A 100 1.54 -41.94 -5.74
N MET A 101 2.60 -41.12 -5.80
CA MET A 101 3.85 -41.33 -5.05
C MET A 101 3.85 -40.60 -3.71
N ASN A 102 3.41 -39.34 -3.68
CA ASN A 102 3.58 -38.44 -2.53
C ASN A 102 2.33 -38.31 -1.65
N GLY A 103 1.24 -38.99 -2.01
CA GLY A 103 -0.06 -38.90 -1.33
C GLY A 103 -0.35 -40.09 -0.41
N GLN A 104 -1.35 -39.90 0.45
CA GLN A 104 -1.89 -40.97 1.28
C GLN A 104 -2.73 -41.93 0.43
N LYS A 105 -2.40 -43.22 0.49
CA LYS A 105 -3.20 -44.28 -0.12
C LYS A 105 -4.49 -44.51 0.67
N ILE A 106 -5.63 -44.44 -0.01
CA ILE A 106 -6.97 -44.70 0.53
C ILE A 106 -7.56 -45.90 -0.20
N LYS A 107 -7.96 -46.93 0.56
CA LYS A 107 -8.59 -48.14 0.03
C LYS A 107 -10.01 -48.24 0.57
N TYR A 108 -11.00 -48.05 -0.29
CA TYR A 108 -12.42 -48.15 0.09
C TYR A 108 -12.93 -49.59 0.00
N ASN A 109 -12.60 -50.31 -1.09
CA ASN A 109 -12.91 -51.74 -1.35
C ASN A 109 -11.82 -52.38 -2.22
N SER A 110 -11.87 -53.70 -2.48
CA SER A 110 -10.76 -54.53 -3.00
C SER A 110 -10.00 -53.96 -4.20
N ASP A 111 -10.66 -53.19 -5.06
CA ASP A 111 -10.08 -52.70 -6.32
C ASP A 111 -10.19 -51.19 -6.56
N ASP A 112 -10.69 -50.39 -5.61
CA ASP A 112 -10.78 -48.93 -5.76
C ASP A 112 -9.77 -48.23 -4.86
N ILE A 113 -8.56 -48.05 -5.41
CA ILE A 113 -7.45 -47.39 -4.75
C ILE A 113 -7.43 -45.93 -5.18
N HIS A 114 -7.50 -45.04 -4.21
CA HIS A 114 -7.35 -43.61 -4.41
C HIS A 114 -6.09 -43.15 -3.68
N TYR A 115 -5.48 -42.11 -4.21
CA TYR A 115 -4.41 -41.40 -3.50
C TYR A 115 -4.88 -39.99 -3.25
N SER A 116 -4.66 -39.47 -2.05
CA SER A 116 -5.00 -38.08 -1.74
C SER A 116 -3.89 -37.36 -1.01
N LYS A 117 -3.74 -36.08 -1.33
CA LYS A 117 -2.81 -35.17 -0.65
C LYS A 117 -3.52 -33.88 -0.33
N VAL A 118 -3.38 -33.44 0.91
CA VAL A 118 -3.96 -32.19 1.42
C VAL A 118 -2.82 -31.23 1.68
N MET A 119 -2.96 -30.00 1.23
CA MET A 119 -2.10 -28.89 1.61
C MET A 119 -3.00 -27.73 2.03
N ALA A 120 -2.66 -27.09 3.13
CA ALA A 120 -3.37 -25.94 3.63
C ALA A 120 -2.37 -24.82 3.92
N THR A 121 -2.85 -23.59 3.91
CA THR A 121 -2.02 -22.44 4.23
C THR A 121 -1.76 -22.33 5.73
N GLU A 122 -0.56 -21.93 6.11
CA GLU A 122 -0.14 -21.73 7.50
C GLU A 122 -0.34 -20.26 7.90
N GLY A 123 -1.39 -19.97 8.67
CA GLY A 123 -1.70 -18.61 9.11
C GLY A 123 -1.23 -18.31 10.55
N PHE A 124 -0.42 -17.26 10.74
CA PHE A 124 -0.16 -16.62 12.04
C PHE A 124 -1.13 -15.46 12.32
N ALA A 125 -2.23 -15.32 11.59
CA ALA A 125 -3.27 -14.30 11.88
C ALA A 125 -4.63 -14.73 11.33
N CYS A 126 -4.63 -15.70 10.41
CA CYS A 126 -5.77 -16.47 9.93
C CYS A 126 -6.95 -15.65 9.38
N ASP A 127 -6.71 -14.39 8.98
CA ASP A 127 -7.71 -13.55 8.31
C ASP A 127 -8.25 -14.23 7.04
N ASP A 128 -7.41 -14.97 6.33
CA ASP A 128 -7.78 -15.88 5.24
C ASP A 128 -7.12 -17.26 5.41
N PHE A 129 -7.78 -18.30 4.89
CA PHE A 129 -7.29 -19.67 4.97
C PHE A 129 -7.78 -20.49 3.77
N TYR A 130 -6.89 -21.29 3.21
CA TYR A 130 -7.21 -22.18 2.10
C TYR A 130 -6.67 -23.58 2.33
N GLU A 131 -7.44 -24.58 1.90
CA GLU A 131 -7.01 -25.98 1.87
C GLU A 131 -7.34 -26.57 0.51
N ILE A 132 -6.33 -27.15 -0.14
CA ILE A 132 -6.45 -27.85 -1.42
C ILE A 132 -6.19 -29.33 -1.19
N LYS A 133 -7.21 -30.15 -1.43
CA LYS A 133 -7.09 -31.60 -1.43
C LYS A 133 -7.15 -32.13 -2.85
N LYS A 134 -6.07 -32.74 -3.33
CA LYS A 134 -6.02 -33.48 -4.60
C LYS A 134 -6.31 -34.95 -4.36
N ILE A 135 -7.08 -35.57 -5.25
CA ILE A 135 -7.46 -36.98 -5.22
C ILE A 135 -7.26 -37.56 -6.61
N ILE A 136 -6.55 -38.70 -6.71
CA ILE A 136 -6.34 -39.44 -7.95
C ILE A 136 -6.90 -40.85 -7.78
N ASN A 137 -7.75 -41.26 -8.72
CA ASN A 137 -8.17 -42.66 -8.84
C ASN A 137 -7.19 -43.42 -9.76
N THR A 138 -6.67 -44.56 -9.32
CA THR A 138 -5.66 -45.32 -10.07
C THR A 138 -6.16 -45.91 -11.38
N LYS A 139 -7.47 -46.18 -11.52
CA LYS A 139 -8.04 -46.82 -12.72
C LYS A 139 -8.07 -45.88 -13.92
N ASN A 140 -8.53 -44.65 -13.72
CA ASN A 140 -8.72 -43.68 -14.80
C ASN A 140 -7.72 -42.52 -14.75
N LYS A 141 -6.85 -42.48 -13.74
CA LYS A 141 -5.90 -41.39 -13.47
C LYS A 141 -6.56 -40.01 -13.45
N LYS A 142 -7.88 -39.94 -13.21
CA LYS A 142 -8.63 -38.69 -13.21
C LYS A 142 -8.34 -37.96 -11.90
N GLU A 143 -7.85 -36.74 -12.04
CA GLU A 143 -7.66 -35.81 -10.93
C GLU A 143 -8.99 -35.20 -10.52
N ARG A 144 -9.24 -35.16 -9.21
CA ARG A 144 -10.32 -34.40 -8.60
C ARG A 144 -9.78 -33.62 -7.43
N TYR A 145 -10.37 -32.47 -7.20
CA TYR A 145 -9.95 -31.57 -6.15
C TYR A 145 -11.10 -31.22 -5.23
N VAL A 146 -10.77 -30.89 -4.00
CA VAL A 146 -11.66 -30.23 -3.05
C VAL A 146 -10.93 -29.00 -2.56
N VAL A 147 -11.58 -27.84 -2.69
CA VAL A 147 -11.06 -26.55 -2.25
C VAL A 147 -11.90 -26.11 -1.05
N TYR A 148 -11.23 -25.82 0.06
CA TYR A 148 -11.83 -25.11 1.17
C TYR A 148 -11.30 -23.69 1.20
N VAL A 149 -12.20 -22.72 1.38
CA VAL A 149 -11.88 -21.31 1.54
C VAL A 149 -12.60 -20.80 2.77
N GLY A 150 -11.85 -20.19 3.68
CA GLY A 150 -12.41 -19.62 4.89
C GLY A 150 -11.65 -18.40 5.37
N THR A 151 -12.20 -17.79 6.40
CA THR A 151 -11.60 -16.69 7.15
C THR A 151 -11.80 -16.98 8.62
N THR A 152 -10.84 -16.68 9.47
CA THR A 152 -11.01 -16.75 10.92
C THR A 152 -11.15 -15.36 11.50
N TYR A 153 -11.66 -15.30 12.72
CA TYR A 153 -11.73 -14.07 13.50
C TYR A 153 -10.81 -14.25 14.70
N ASP A 154 -9.59 -13.72 14.57
CA ASP A 154 -8.58 -13.50 15.63
C ASP A 154 -8.07 -14.76 16.39
N PHE A 155 -7.01 -14.55 17.18
CA PHE A 155 -6.35 -15.56 18.03
C PHE A 155 -7.03 -15.81 19.39
N GLN A 156 -7.93 -14.94 19.82
CA GLN A 156 -8.63 -14.95 21.10
C GLN A 156 -9.98 -15.69 21.02
N GLY A 157 -10.46 -16.04 19.83
CA GLY A 157 -11.51 -17.04 19.63
C GLY A 157 -12.93 -16.54 19.90
N ASP A 158 -13.15 -15.23 19.88
CA ASP A 158 -14.46 -14.64 20.20
C ASP A 158 -15.50 -14.82 19.08
N LEU A 159 -15.09 -15.24 17.88
CA LEU A 159 -15.96 -15.48 16.73
C LEU A 159 -15.59 -16.76 15.98
N ASN A 160 -16.60 -17.52 15.54
CA ASN A 160 -16.39 -18.77 14.82
C ASN A 160 -15.69 -18.55 13.47
N SER A 161 -14.68 -19.36 13.15
CA SER A 161 -14.15 -19.48 11.78
C SER A 161 -15.26 -19.90 10.83
N VAL A 162 -15.36 -19.21 9.68
CA VAL A 162 -16.39 -19.50 8.67
C VAL A 162 -15.73 -19.75 7.32
N GLY A 163 -16.19 -20.78 6.62
CA GLY A 163 -15.71 -21.10 5.29
C GLY A 163 -16.68 -21.97 4.51
N ILE A 164 -16.34 -22.21 3.24
CA ILE A 164 -17.07 -23.10 2.35
C ILE A 164 -16.09 -24.09 1.73
N ARG A 165 -16.56 -25.33 1.57
CA ARG A 165 -15.84 -26.39 0.85
C ARG A 165 -16.56 -26.68 -0.46
N THR A 166 -15.81 -26.77 -1.55
CA THR A 166 -16.37 -27.14 -2.85
C THR A 166 -16.82 -28.61 -2.85
N PRO A 167 -17.78 -28.98 -3.71
CA PRO A 167 -17.85 -30.35 -4.22
C PRO A 167 -16.55 -30.70 -4.98
N TYR A 168 -16.47 -31.91 -5.53
CA TYR A 168 -15.34 -32.27 -6.39
C TYR A 168 -15.27 -31.34 -7.61
N VAL A 169 -14.11 -30.72 -7.81
CA VAL A 169 -13.79 -29.91 -8.98
C VAL A 169 -12.70 -30.58 -9.82
N GLU A 170 -12.63 -30.23 -11.09
CA GLU A 170 -11.69 -30.80 -12.04
C GLU A 170 -10.39 -29.98 -12.10
N ARG A 171 -9.36 -30.53 -12.73
CA ARG A 171 -8.07 -29.84 -12.90
C ARG A 171 -8.22 -28.45 -13.53
N ALA A 172 -9.06 -28.33 -14.56
CA ALA A 172 -9.30 -27.06 -15.25
C ALA A 172 -9.85 -25.98 -14.29
N ASP A 173 -10.68 -26.37 -13.32
CA ASP A 173 -11.23 -25.44 -12.32
C ASP A 173 -10.14 -24.90 -11.38
N ILE A 174 -9.16 -25.75 -11.04
CA ILE A 174 -7.98 -25.38 -10.23
C ILE A 174 -7.01 -24.50 -11.01
N GLU A 175 -6.84 -24.75 -12.31
CA GLU A 175 -6.07 -23.88 -13.21
C GLU A 175 -6.70 -22.49 -13.30
N GLU A 176 -8.03 -22.38 -13.35
CA GLU A 176 -8.75 -21.10 -13.27
C GLU A 176 -8.58 -20.41 -11.90
N LEU A 177 -8.51 -21.15 -10.80
CA LEU A 177 -8.22 -20.58 -9.48
C LEU A 177 -6.78 -20.04 -9.42
N LEU A 178 -5.80 -20.81 -9.90
CA LEU A 178 -4.41 -20.37 -9.98
C LEU A 178 -4.27 -19.10 -10.83
N LYS A 179 -4.98 -19.04 -11.96
CA LYS A 179 -5.02 -17.84 -12.80
C LYS A 179 -5.61 -16.65 -12.05
N CYS A 180 -6.73 -16.83 -11.34
CA CYS A 180 -7.34 -15.78 -10.53
C CYS A 180 -6.37 -15.21 -9.47
N VAL A 181 -5.70 -16.10 -8.73
CA VAL A 181 -4.73 -15.73 -7.68
C VAL A 181 -3.50 -15.04 -8.29
N SER A 182 -2.94 -15.60 -9.36
CA SER A 182 -1.74 -15.06 -10.00
C SER A 182 -1.97 -13.68 -10.61
N GLU A 183 -3.11 -13.48 -11.28
CA GLU A 183 -3.49 -12.19 -11.86
C GLU A 183 -3.77 -11.14 -10.78
N PHE A 184 -4.34 -11.54 -9.63
CA PHE A 184 -4.54 -10.63 -8.50
C PHE A 184 -3.21 -10.17 -7.88
N ILE A 185 -2.27 -11.10 -7.63
CA ILE A 185 -0.94 -10.77 -7.12
C ILE A 185 -0.19 -9.85 -8.09
N LYS A 186 -0.20 -10.20 -9.39
CA LYS A 186 0.43 -9.37 -10.42
C LYS A 186 -0.16 -7.96 -10.46
N TYR A 187 -1.49 -7.85 -10.46
CA TYR A 187 -2.15 -6.55 -10.43
C TYR A 187 -1.77 -5.71 -9.21
N SER A 188 -1.60 -6.35 -8.06
CA SER A 188 -1.21 -5.68 -6.81
C SER A 188 0.21 -5.12 -6.89
N ILE A 189 1.14 -5.89 -7.45
CA ILE A 189 2.51 -5.43 -7.75
C ILE A 189 2.48 -4.27 -8.76
N ASP A 190 1.71 -4.39 -9.85
CA ASP A 190 1.57 -3.34 -10.86
C ASP A 190 0.97 -2.04 -10.27
N MET A 191 0.12 -2.14 -9.24
CA MET A 191 -0.44 -0.99 -8.53
C MET A 191 0.60 -0.33 -7.61
N HIS A 192 1.36 -1.14 -6.87
CA HIS A 192 2.43 -0.64 -6.00
C HIS A 192 3.50 0.10 -6.82
N ASN A 193 3.97 -0.52 -7.90
CA ASN A 193 4.99 0.05 -8.79
C ASN A 193 4.55 1.36 -9.44
N ARG A 194 3.26 1.49 -9.81
CA ARG A 194 2.70 2.77 -10.26
C ARG A 194 2.72 3.85 -9.18
N GLY A 195 2.64 3.47 -7.90
CA GLY A 195 2.83 4.40 -6.79
C GLY A 195 4.28 4.88 -6.69
N VAL A 196 5.24 3.98 -6.89
CA VAL A 196 6.68 4.30 -6.90
C VAL A 196 7.03 5.31 -7.99
N ASP A 197 6.48 5.16 -9.20
CA ASP A 197 6.68 6.11 -10.30
C ASP A 197 6.29 7.55 -9.93
N ASN A 198 5.22 7.73 -9.14
CA ASN A 198 4.74 9.05 -8.72
C ASN A 198 5.66 9.73 -7.69
N CYS A 199 6.45 8.97 -6.92
CA CYS A 199 7.33 9.50 -5.87
C CYS A 199 8.52 10.30 -6.44
N VAL A 200 9.01 9.91 -7.62
CA VAL A 200 10.20 10.50 -8.26
C VAL A 200 9.92 11.92 -8.80
N ASP A 201 8.67 12.21 -9.19
CA ASP A 201 8.28 13.46 -9.84
C ASP A 201 7.87 14.60 -8.87
N ASN A 202 8.12 14.43 -7.57
CA ASN A 202 7.71 15.39 -6.54
C ASN A 202 8.75 16.46 -6.23
N TYR A 203 10.01 16.25 -6.62
CA TYR A 203 11.13 17.14 -6.28
C TYR A 203 11.56 17.97 -7.48
N LYS A 204 11.67 19.29 -7.30
CA LYS A 204 12.21 20.21 -8.33
C LYS A 204 13.31 21.08 -7.76
N VAL A 205 14.37 21.28 -8.53
CA VAL A 205 15.45 22.22 -8.18
C VAL A 205 15.20 23.58 -8.82
N LYS A 206 15.22 24.65 -8.01
CA LYS A 206 15.10 26.05 -8.47
C LYS A 206 15.90 26.97 -7.54
N GLY A 207 16.69 27.90 -8.07
CA GLY A 207 17.38 28.94 -7.27
C GLY A 207 18.12 28.40 -6.04
N ASN A 208 19.00 27.40 -6.25
CA ASN A 208 19.81 26.73 -5.21
C ASN A 208 19.00 26.09 -4.07
N LYS A 209 17.73 25.78 -4.31
CA LYS A 209 16.85 25.08 -3.37
C LYS A 209 16.17 23.90 -4.04
N ILE A 210 15.67 23.00 -3.21
CA ILE A 210 14.90 21.82 -3.62
C ILE A 210 13.48 22.00 -3.07
N TYR A 211 12.49 21.89 -3.93
CA TYR A 211 11.08 22.04 -3.61
C TYR A 211 10.40 20.69 -3.73
N LYS A 212 9.65 20.30 -2.69
CA LYS A 212 8.74 19.17 -2.75
C LYS A 212 7.33 19.69 -2.96
N TYR A 213 6.67 19.19 -3.99
CA TYR A 213 5.26 19.48 -4.27
C TYR A 213 4.36 18.35 -3.79
N ASP A 214 3.10 18.67 -3.54
CA ASP A 214 2.08 17.65 -3.24
C ASP A 214 1.84 16.74 -4.46
N GLU A 215 1.51 15.48 -4.18
CA GLU A 215 1.30 14.47 -5.23
C GLU A 215 0.00 14.71 -6.00
N ALA A 216 -1.06 15.11 -5.31
CA ALA A 216 -2.38 15.31 -5.90
C ALA A 216 -2.54 16.71 -6.51
N ASP A 217 -1.85 17.71 -5.95
CA ASP A 217 -1.93 19.11 -6.35
C ASP A 217 -0.53 19.74 -6.47
N LYS A 218 0.00 19.74 -7.69
CA LYS A 218 1.36 20.21 -7.99
C LYS A 218 1.55 21.72 -7.82
N ASP A 219 0.50 22.46 -7.48
CA ASP A 219 0.59 23.88 -7.11
C ASP A 219 0.83 24.08 -5.59
N LYS A 220 0.67 23.03 -4.77
CA LYS A 220 0.97 23.07 -3.34
C LYS A 220 2.40 22.66 -3.03
N LEU A 221 3.06 23.42 -2.18
CA LEU A 221 4.39 23.11 -1.65
C LEU A 221 4.28 22.35 -0.33
N GLU A 222 4.82 21.14 -0.34
CA GLU A 222 4.96 20.28 0.83
C GLU A 222 6.18 20.67 1.66
N ALA A 223 7.32 20.97 1.02
CA ALA A 223 8.55 21.33 1.71
C ALA A 223 9.50 22.13 0.82
N ILE A 224 10.36 22.92 1.45
CA ILE A 224 11.47 23.62 0.81
C ILE A 224 12.74 23.26 1.58
N TYR A 225 13.78 22.87 0.84
CA TYR A 225 15.10 22.53 1.38
C TYR A 225 16.15 23.47 0.79
N ALA A 226 17.01 24.01 1.66
CA ALA A 226 18.03 24.97 1.30
C ALA A 226 19.41 24.53 1.78
N VAL A 227 20.44 25.13 1.18
CA VAL A 227 21.83 24.97 1.63
C VAL A 227 21.94 25.35 3.11
N GLY A 228 22.62 24.51 3.89
CA GLY A 228 22.74 24.60 5.35
C GLY A 228 21.86 23.60 6.10
N ASP A 229 20.78 23.11 5.47
CA ASP A 229 19.84 22.17 6.12
C ASP A 229 20.47 20.83 6.45
N ILE A 230 20.09 20.27 7.61
CA ILE A 230 20.43 18.90 8.01
C ILE A 230 19.27 17.99 7.63
N LEU A 231 19.55 16.96 6.84
CA LEU A 231 18.56 16.16 6.14
C LEU A 231 18.74 14.67 6.39
N ASP A 232 17.62 13.94 6.37
CA ASP A 232 17.62 12.55 5.92
C ASP A 232 17.20 12.53 4.45
N ILE A 233 17.97 11.87 3.60
CA ILE A 233 17.75 11.77 2.16
C ILE A 233 17.73 10.28 1.78
N THR A 234 16.76 9.90 0.95
CA THR A 234 16.73 8.60 0.29
C THR A 234 16.79 8.81 -1.21
N THR A 235 17.71 8.12 -1.86
CA THR A 235 17.80 8.08 -3.33
C THR A 235 17.59 6.67 -3.85
N VAL A 236 17.14 6.56 -5.09
CA VAL A 236 17.00 5.28 -5.81
C VAL A 236 17.73 5.39 -7.14
N VAL A 237 18.74 4.55 -7.32
CA VAL A 237 19.52 4.44 -8.56
C VAL A 237 19.47 3.00 -9.02
N ASP A 238 19.05 2.75 -10.27
CA ASP A 238 18.94 1.40 -10.84
C ASP A 238 18.18 0.42 -9.92
N ASN A 239 17.04 0.87 -9.38
CA ASN A 239 16.20 0.13 -8.45
C ASN A 239 16.89 -0.28 -7.12
N THR A 240 17.95 0.45 -6.74
CA THR A 240 18.68 0.27 -5.49
C THR A 240 18.54 1.51 -4.62
N GLN A 241 18.07 1.32 -3.38
CA GLN A 241 17.89 2.38 -2.40
C GLN A 241 19.20 2.71 -1.66
N PHE A 242 19.49 3.99 -1.51
CA PHE A 242 20.56 4.51 -0.67
C PHE A 242 20.00 5.50 0.36
N GLU A 243 20.47 5.40 1.61
CA GLU A 243 20.05 6.28 2.71
C GLU A 243 21.21 7.13 3.21
N TYR A 244 20.98 8.43 3.31
CA TYR A 244 21.92 9.40 3.86
C TYR A 244 21.24 10.06 5.06
N LYS A 245 21.74 9.78 6.26
CA LYS A 245 21.09 10.22 7.51
C LYS A 245 21.86 11.38 8.13
N LYS A 246 21.12 12.38 8.64
CA LYS A 246 21.67 13.55 9.34
C LYS A 246 22.83 14.21 8.59
N THR A 247 22.70 14.36 7.27
CA THR A 247 23.72 14.97 6.41
C THR A 247 23.39 16.44 6.16
N GLN A 248 24.39 17.30 5.99
CA GLN A 248 24.16 18.71 5.68
C GLN A 248 24.18 18.94 4.16
N LEU A 249 23.19 19.66 3.65
CA LEU A 249 23.14 20.12 2.26
C LEU A 249 24.08 21.32 2.09
N VAL A 250 25.11 21.20 1.25
CA VAL A 250 26.15 22.24 1.10
C VAL A 250 26.02 22.97 -0.23
N GLU A 251 25.54 22.30 -1.26
CA GLU A 251 25.37 22.91 -2.58
C GLU A 251 24.16 22.30 -3.29
N VAL A 252 23.45 23.12 -4.05
CA VAL A 252 22.32 22.70 -4.89
C VAL A 252 22.51 23.30 -6.27
N ASN A 253 22.75 22.42 -7.24
CA ASN A 253 22.84 22.72 -8.66
C ASN A 253 21.65 22.12 -9.40
N LYS A 254 21.42 22.57 -10.64
CA LYS A 254 20.25 22.18 -11.46
C LYS A 254 20.00 20.67 -11.51
N GLU A 255 21.06 19.86 -11.51
CA GLU A 255 20.95 18.40 -11.59
C GLU A 255 21.52 17.68 -10.37
N ASN A 256 22.36 18.33 -9.56
CA ASN A 256 23.12 17.68 -8.50
C ASN A 256 23.01 18.43 -7.18
N ILE A 257 23.10 17.69 -6.08
CA ILE A 257 23.23 18.25 -4.73
C ILE A 257 24.52 17.72 -4.12
N VAL A 258 25.19 18.55 -3.32
CA VAL A 258 26.44 18.19 -2.65
C VAL A 258 26.19 18.15 -1.14
N LEU A 259 26.60 17.05 -0.52
CA LEU A 259 26.51 16.82 0.90
C LEU A 259 27.81 17.17 1.62
N SER A 260 27.75 17.36 2.94
CA SER A 260 28.91 17.76 3.76
C SER A 260 30.07 16.77 3.77
N ASP A 261 29.84 15.50 3.45
CA ASP A 261 30.87 14.47 3.31
C ASP A 261 31.52 14.44 1.90
N GLY A 262 31.12 15.36 1.02
CA GLY A 262 31.58 15.42 -0.37
C GLY A 262 30.77 14.54 -1.33
N THR A 263 29.77 13.81 -0.85
CA THR A 263 28.89 13.00 -1.70
C THR A 263 28.10 13.91 -2.64
N ILE A 264 28.08 13.54 -3.93
CA ILE A 264 27.31 14.23 -4.97
C ILE A 264 26.16 13.32 -5.39
N LEU A 265 24.93 13.81 -5.24
CA LEU A 265 23.71 13.08 -5.59
C LEU A 265 23.02 13.74 -6.78
N ASN A 266 22.49 12.93 -7.69
CA ASN A 266 21.60 13.43 -8.72
C ASN A 266 20.23 13.76 -8.11
N SER A 267 19.78 15.00 -8.25
CA SER A 267 18.50 15.48 -7.72
C SER A 267 17.29 14.69 -8.23
N LYS A 268 17.36 14.10 -9.43
CA LYS A 268 16.28 13.30 -10.02
C LYS A 268 16.16 11.89 -9.44
N THR A 269 17.14 11.44 -8.66
CA THR A 269 17.08 10.11 -8.02
C THR A 269 16.55 10.19 -6.60
N ILE A 270 16.24 11.39 -6.09
CA ILE A 270 15.69 11.62 -4.77
C ILE A 270 14.22 11.20 -4.74
N VAL A 271 13.89 10.30 -3.83
CA VAL A 271 12.53 9.80 -3.59
C VAL A 271 11.98 10.24 -2.24
N TYR A 272 12.86 10.61 -1.32
CA TYR A 272 12.49 11.11 -0.01
C TYR A 272 13.55 12.07 0.53
N MET A 273 13.07 13.11 1.17
CA MET A 273 13.85 14.07 1.94
C MET A 273 13.03 14.51 3.14
N ASN A 274 13.71 14.72 4.26
CA ASN A 274 13.09 15.32 5.43
C ASN A 274 14.10 16.12 6.26
N ASN A 275 13.67 17.28 6.75
CA ASN A 275 14.48 18.13 7.61
C ASN A 275 14.64 17.53 9.01
N LYS A 276 15.86 17.57 9.53
CA LYS A 276 16.18 17.35 10.93
C LYS A 276 16.16 18.68 11.65
N VAL A 277 14.97 19.03 12.11
CA VAL A 277 14.71 20.24 12.87
C VAL A 277 15.41 20.15 14.23
N SER A 278 16.09 21.23 14.63
CA SER A 278 16.77 21.32 15.93
C SER A 278 15.76 21.46 17.07
N ASN A 279 16.17 21.15 18.30
CA ASN A 279 15.32 21.35 19.47
C ASN A 279 14.98 22.83 19.71
N GLU A 280 15.78 23.76 19.18
CA GLU A 280 15.53 25.19 19.31
C GLU A 280 14.27 25.60 18.54
N ILE A 281 14.12 25.13 17.31
CA ILE A 281 12.99 25.48 16.42
C ILE A 281 11.64 25.05 17.02
N LEU A 282 11.60 23.99 17.83
CA LEU A 282 10.40 23.53 18.53
C LEU A 282 9.83 24.56 19.54
N ASN A 283 10.63 25.58 19.87
CA ASN A 283 10.24 26.67 20.77
C ASN A 283 9.93 27.97 20.02
N TYR A 284 9.95 27.97 18.69
CA TYR A 284 9.67 29.18 17.92
C TYR A 284 8.23 29.64 18.11
N ASN A 285 8.05 30.94 18.34
CA ASN A 285 6.76 31.61 18.21
C ASN A 285 6.50 32.01 16.75
N GLU A 286 5.32 32.53 16.46
CA GLU A 286 4.89 32.89 15.11
C GLU A 286 5.79 33.94 14.43
N ASN A 287 6.40 34.86 15.20
CA ASN A 287 7.33 35.84 14.64
C ASN A 287 8.64 35.17 14.21
N GLN A 288 9.19 34.28 15.05
CA GLN A 288 10.42 33.56 14.72
C GLN A 288 10.23 32.62 13.52
N ILE A 289 9.07 31.99 13.41
CA ILE A 289 8.71 31.19 12.23
C ILE A 289 8.63 32.07 10.97
N ALA A 290 8.01 33.25 11.06
CA ALA A 290 7.92 34.17 9.95
C ALA A 290 9.32 34.67 9.52
N GLU A 291 10.19 35.01 10.47
CA GLU A 291 11.57 35.44 10.20
C GLU A 291 12.41 34.33 9.54
N GLU A 292 12.34 33.11 10.06
CA GLU A 292 12.98 31.91 9.49
C GLU A 292 12.50 31.68 8.05
N PHE A 293 11.19 31.77 7.81
CA PHE A 293 10.64 31.57 6.47
C PHE A 293 10.99 32.71 5.51
N VAL A 294 11.00 33.97 5.97
CA VAL A 294 11.45 35.12 5.18
C VAL A 294 12.91 34.95 4.75
N ALA A 295 13.78 34.48 5.62
CA ALA A 295 15.19 34.21 5.30
C ALA A 295 15.34 33.12 4.23
N LEU A 296 14.34 32.25 4.09
CA LEU A 296 14.29 31.20 3.09
C LEU A 296 13.85 31.69 1.71
N LEU A 297 13.09 32.78 1.58
CA LEU A 297 12.49 33.20 0.29
C LEU A 297 13.52 33.75 -0.70
N ASN A 298 13.36 33.45 -1.99
CA ASN A 298 14.06 34.13 -3.09
C ASN A 298 13.23 35.32 -3.61
N ASP A 299 13.81 36.13 -4.50
CA ASP A 299 13.16 37.34 -5.02
C ASP A 299 11.79 37.08 -5.67
N GLU A 300 11.64 36.00 -6.44
CA GLU A 300 10.36 35.64 -7.07
C GLU A 300 9.30 35.25 -6.01
N GLU A 301 9.69 34.52 -4.98
CA GLU A 301 8.81 34.15 -3.88
C GLU A 301 8.44 35.37 -3.02
N VAL A 302 9.38 36.31 -2.82
CA VAL A 302 9.10 37.58 -2.16
C VAL A 302 8.04 38.37 -2.93
N GLU A 303 8.18 38.48 -4.26
CA GLU A 303 7.18 39.12 -5.11
C GLU A 303 5.81 38.42 -5.01
N GLU A 304 5.80 37.08 -4.98
CA GLU A 304 4.59 36.28 -4.81
C GLU A 304 3.88 36.59 -3.48
N PHE A 305 4.64 36.60 -2.38
CA PHE A 305 4.12 36.94 -1.05
C PHE A 305 3.60 38.38 -0.97
N ILE A 306 4.21 39.32 -1.67
CA ILE A 306 3.73 40.71 -1.72
C ILE A 306 2.42 40.79 -2.51
N LYS A 307 2.36 40.13 -3.68
CA LYS A 307 1.27 40.25 -4.66
C LYS A 307 -0.03 39.55 -4.24
N TYR A 308 0.04 38.32 -3.72
CA TYR A 308 -1.15 37.51 -3.50
C TYR A 308 -1.70 37.61 -2.08
N ASP A 309 -3.00 37.38 -1.91
CA ASP A 309 -3.63 37.38 -0.58
C ASP A 309 -3.23 36.16 0.26
N SER A 310 -3.47 36.25 1.58
CA SER A 310 -3.05 35.22 2.54
C SER A 310 -3.75 33.89 2.37
N ASN A 311 -4.97 33.84 1.81
CA ASN A 311 -5.64 32.56 1.56
C ASN A 311 -5.01 31.84 0.36
N HIS A 312 -4.61 32.58 -0.67
CA HIS A 312 -3.85 32.03 -1.79
C HIS A 312 -2.50 31.49 -1.32
N LEU A 313 -1.75 32.28 -0.54
CA LEU A 313 -0.47 31.84 0.01
C LEU A 313 -0.62 30.66 0.98
N LEU A 314 -1.69 30.62 1.78
CA LEU A 314 -2.00 29.48 2.65
C LEU A 314 -2.28 28.22 1.85
N HIS A 315 -2.93 28.32 0.69
CA HIS A 315 -3.15 27.18 -0.19
C HIS A 315 -1.81 26.58 -0.67
N ILE A 316 -0.84 27.43 -1.02
CA ILE A 316 0.45 27.03 -1.59
C ILE A 316 1.46 26.60 -0.51
N TYR A 317 1.70 27.43 0.51
CA TYR A 317 2.84 27.32 1.41
C TYR A 317 2.55 26.65 2.76
N LYS A 318 1.28 26.33 3.07
CA LYS A 318 0.89 25.84 4.41
C LYS A 318 1.76 24.67 4.88
N MET A 319 1.90 23.64 4.06
CA MET A 319 2.65 22.44 4.44
C MET A 319 4.15 22.73 4.52
N ALA A 320 4.69 23.52 3.59
CA ALA A 320 6.09 23.95 3.64
C ALA A 320 6.45 24.68 4.95
N ILE A 321 5.61 25.60 5.43
CA ILE A 321 5.80 26.30 6.71
C ILE A 321 5.73 25.33 7.89
N ILE A 322 4.69 24.48 7.92
CA ILE A 322 4.50 23.47 8.97
C ILE A 322 5.71 22.54 9.06
N ARG A 323 6.20 22.03 7.93
CA ARG A 323 7.33 21.09 7.89
C ARG A 323 8.66 21.76 8.19
N ARG A 324 8.88 23.01 7.75
CA ARG A 324 10.10 23.77 8.04
C ARG A 324 10.32 23.91 9.54
N THR A 325 9.23 24.12 10.30
CA THR A 325 9.30 24.41 11.73
C THR A 325 8.72 23.32 12.63
N SER A 326 8.35 22.17 12.06
CA SER A 326 7.83 21.01 12.79
C SER A 326 6.62 21.32 13.70
N MET A 327 5.69 22.15 13.21
CA MET A 327 4.56 22.68 14.00
C MET A 327 3.61 21.59 14.54
N CYS A 328 3.55 20.41 13.89
CA CYS A 328 2.66 19.31 14.27
C CYS A 328 3.27 18.32 15.29
N VAL A 329 4.40 18.61 15.90
CA VAL A 329 5.01 17.74 16.92
C VAL A 329 4.48 18.13 18.30
N GLU A 330 4.15 17.15 19.15
CA GLU A 330 3.59 17.41 20.51
C GLU A 330 4.52 18.23 21.39
N SER A 331 5.83 18.12 21.19
CA SER A 331 6.83 18.92 21.91
C SER A 331 6.95 20.35 21.42
N HIS A 332 6.22 20.75 20.36
CA HIS A 332 6.19 22.12 19.92
C HIS A 332 5.33 22.95 20.88
N ASN A 333 5.86 24.07 21.37
CA ASN A 333 5.26 24.87 22.44
C ASN A 333 4.08 25.75 22.01
N PHE A 334 3.33 25.34 20.99
CA PHE A 334 2.05 25.99 20.72
C PHE A 334 1.05 25.59 21.80
N ASN A 335 0.36 26.58 22.37
CA ASN A 335 -0.71 26.35 23.34
C ASN A 335 -2.00 25.87 22.64
N ILE A 336 -1.92 24.71 21.97
CA ILE A 336 -3.00 24.11 21.19
C ILE A 336 -3.47 22.84 21.91
N ASN A 337 -4.77 22.72 22.05
CA ASN A 337 -5.39 21.49 22.52
C ASN A 337 -5.62 20.56 21.33
N TYR A 338 -4.69 19.62 21.08
CA TYR A 338 -4.80 18.60 20.03
C TYR A 338 -5.90 17.58 20.37
N LYS A 339 -7.17 17.99 20.29
CA LYS A 339 -8.34 17.12 20.50
C LYS A 339 -8.73 16.34 19.25
N SER A 340 -8.34 16.80 18.08
CA SER A 340 -8.50 16.10 16.81
C SER A 340 -7.23 15.33 16.49
N GLY A 341 -7.37 14.07 16.07
CA GLY A 341 -6.24 13.27 15.57
C GLY A 341 -5.54 13.90 14.33
N ASP A 342 -6.13 14.94 13.74
CA ASP A 342 -5.50 15.77 12.71
C ASP A 342 -4.81 17.00 13.34
N ARG A 343 -3.47 16.95 13.38
CA ARG A 343 -2.63 18.04 13.89
C ARG A 343 -2.47 19.19 12.90
N VAL A 344 -2.70 18.96 11.60
CA VAL A 344 -2.56 19.99 10.55
C VAL A 344 -3.71 20.98 10.62
N GLU A 345 -4.94 20.50 10.79
CA GLU A 345 -6.11 21.38 10.98
C GLU A 345 -5.94 22.29 12.20
N ALA A 346 -5.41 21.74 13.29
CA ALA A 346 -5.20 22.45 14.54
C ALA A 346 -4.19 23.61 14.44
N VAL A 347 -3.14 23.47 13.62
CA VAL A 347 -2.12 24.53 13.42
C VAL A 347 -2.44 25.47 12.26
N THR A 348 -3.44 25.17 11.41
CA THR A 348 -3.76 25.97 10.22
C THR A 348 -4.04 27.46 10.52
N PRO A 349 -4.78 27.84 11.59
CA PRO A 349 -4.95 29.25 11.94
C PRO A 349 -3.63 29.95 12.26
N ILE A 350 -2.70 29.26 12.96
CA ILE A 350 -1.38 29.81 13.29
C ILE A 350 -0.54 30.03 12.03
N VAL A 351 -0.58 29.10 11.08
CA VAL A 351 0.12 29.25 9.80
C VAL A 351 -0.40 30.46 9.02
N LYS A 352 -1.71 30.73 9.08
CA LYS A 352 -2.27 31.94 8.46
C LYS A 352 -1.73 33.21 9.11
N ASP A 353 -1.64 33.26 10.43
CA ASP A 353 -1.04 34.39 11.15
C ASP A 353 0.45 34.57 10.80
N VAL A 354 1.19 33.46 10.64
CA VAL A 354 2.58 33.47 10.16
C VAL A 354 2.68 34.08 8.75
N ILE A 355 1.79 33.69 7.83
CA ILE A 355 1.77 34.26 6.47
C ILE A 355 1.51 35.77 6.51
N ASP A 356 0.56 36.23 7.32
CA ASP A 356 0.28 37.66 7.48
C ASP A 356 1.50 38.42 8.03
N LYS A 357 2.25 37.82 8.96
CA LYS A 357 3.51 38.38 9.48
C LYS A 357 4.61 38.41 8.43
N ILE A 358 4.78 37.37 7.63
CA ILE A 358 5.73 37.34 6.50
C ILE A 358 5.44 38.51 5.57
N LYS A 359 4.17 38.68 5.17
CA LYS A 359 3.77 39.80 4.29
C LYS A 359 4.10 41.15 4.91
N LEU A 360 3.81 41.35 6.19
CA LEU A 360 4.12 42.60 6.89
C LEU A 360 5.64 42.88 6.90
N ILE A 361 6.47 41.87 7.19
CA ILE A 361 7.93 42.00 7.18
C ILE A 361 8.42 42.41 5.78
N LEU A 362 7.91 41.77 4.73
CA LEU A 362 8.33 42.02 3.34
C LEU A 362 7.88 43.38 2.80
N GLN A 363 6.75 43.93 3.26
CA GLN A 363 6.29 45.27 2.87
C GLN A 363 7.11 46.41 3.48
N HIS A 364 7.91 46.12 4.51
CA HIS A 364 8.74 47.07 5.23
C HIS A 364 10.25 46.91 4.97
N LYS A 365 10.64 45.96 4.11
CA LYS A 365 11.99 45.85 3.54
C LYS A 365 12.03 46.57 2.19
#